data_AF-A0A4Q3S8B7-F1
#
_entry.id   AF-A0A4Q3S8B7-F1
#
_cell.length_a   1.000
_cell.length_b   1.000
_cell.length_c   1.000
_cell.angle_alpha   90.00
_cell.angle_beta   90.00
_cell.angle_gamma   90.00
#
_symmetry.space_group_name_H-M   'P 1'
#
loop_
_entity.id
_entity.type
_entity.pdbx_description
1 polymer ?
#
loop_
_entity_poly.entity_id
_entity_poly.type
_entity_poly.pdbx_seq_one_letter_code
_entity_poly.pdbx_strand_id
1 'polypeptide(L)'
;MKIGSWEVTQNGIEWKGSGLNRFVIDKKGLTEEIETDDENLSLYKWIVLATEEDWLTEDDLYDLNFAFVYAAAQWGATFDYQMFDETLSYQYSQLEDEENEQPDDSSSDDDDLAALEQQRKEAESERD
;
A
#
# COMPACT_ATOMS: atom_id res chain seq x y z
N MET A 1 6.66 17.40 -17.29
CA MET A 1 6.47 17.92 -15.92
C MET A 1 6.99 16.86 -14.97
N LYS A 2 7.65 17.22 -13.87
CA LYS A 2 8.16 16.26 -12.87
C LYS A 2 7.50 16.52 -11.53
N ILE A 3 6.99 15.47 -10.90
CA ILE A 3 6.32 15.47 -9.58
C ILE A 3 6.92 14.29 -8.83
N GLY A 4 7.75 14.56 -7.81
CA GLY A 4 8.52 13.51 -7.14
C GLY A 4 9.39 12.69 -8.09
N SER A 5 9.23 11.37 -8.00
CA SER A 5 9.83 10.38 -8.90
C SER A 5 9.11 10.24 -10.24
N TRP A 6 7.96 10.88 -10.45
CA TRP A 6 7.14 10.72 -11.65
C TRP A 6 7.40 11.80 -12.70
N GLU A 7 7.52 11.37 -13.95
CA GLU A 7 7.67 12.23 -15.12
C GLU A 7 6.43 12.13 -16.01
N VAL A 8 5.68 13.23 -16.11
CA VAL A 8 4.56 13.39 -17.05
C VAL A 8 5.11 13.90 -18.37
N THR A 9 4.98 13.06 -19.41
CA THR A 9 5.45 13.32 -20.77
C THR A 9 4.27 13.61 -21.73
N GLN A 10 4.51 13.65 -23.04
CA GLN A 10 3.42 13.74 -24.02
C GLN A 10 2.69 12.41 -24.23
N ASN A 11 3.32 11.29 -23.85
CA ASN A 11 2.86 9.93 -24.14
C ASN A 11 2.31 9.21 -22.91
N GLY A 12 2.65 9.65 -21.70
CA GLY A 12 2.29 8.94 -20.49
C GLY A 12 2.92 9.54 -19.23
N ILE A 13 2.70 8.86 -18.11
CA ILE A 13 3.37 9.09 -16.83
C ILE A 13 4.38 7.95 -16.65
N GLU A 14 5.63 8.28 -16.34
CA GLU A 14 6.69 7.29 -16.14
C GLU A 14 7.36 7.48 -14.79
N TRP A 15 7.56 6.38 -14.06
CA TRP A 15 8.42 6.39 -12.87
C TRP A 15 9.89 6.55 -13.28
N LYS A 16 10.60 7.45 -12.60
CA LYS A 16 12.02 7.82 -12.82
C LYS A 16 12.81 7.87 -11.51
N GLY A 17 12.37 7.13 -10.49
CA GLY A 17 13.09 7.02 -9.22
C GLY A 17 14.36 6.18 -9.32
N SER A 18 14.98 5.92 -8.17
CA SER A 18 16.22 5.14 -8.09
C SER A 18 15.92 3.64 -8.09
N GLY A 19 16.42 2.90 -9.09
CA GLY A 19 16.26 1.45 -9.13
C GLY A 19 16.26 0.89 -10.54
N LEU A 20 15.94 -0.39 -10.66
CA LEU A 20 15.69 -1.08 -11.94
C LEU A 20 14.20 -1.26 -12.23
N ASN A 21 13.34 -0.88 -11.28
CA ASN A 21 11.90 -1.01 -11.40
C ASN A 21 11.33 -0.02 -12.42
N ARG A 22 10.17 -0.35 -12.97
CA ARG A 22 9.55 0.44 -14.03
C ARG A 22 8.04 0.38 -13.89
N PHE A 23 7.43 1.56 -13.75
CA PHE A 23 5.99 1.74 -13.83
C PHE A 23 5.69 2.81 -14.88
N VAL A 24 4.79 2.50 -15.82
CA VAL A 24 4.43 3.39 -16.93
C VAL A 24 2.94 3.35 -17.15
N ILE A 25 2.33 4.54 -17.18
CA ILE A 25 0.92 4.75 -17.49
C ILE A 25 0.83 5.43 -18.85
N ASP A 26 0.33 4.70 -19.85
CA ASP A 26 0.11 5.25 -21.18
C ASP A 26 -1.04 6.26 -21.17
N LYS A 27 -0.85 7.38 -21.89
CA LYS A 27 -1.87 8.43 -22.04
C LYS A 27 -3.23 7.90 -22.48
N LYS A 28 -3.25 6.89 -23.35
CA LYS A 28 -4.51 6.31 -23.88
C LYS A 28 -5.30 5.55 -22.83
N GLY A 29 -4.60 5.01 -21.83
CA GLY A 29 -5.20 4.22 -20.76
C GLY A 29 -5.23 4.95 -19.42
N LEU A 30 -4.90 6.26 -19.36
CA LEU A 30 -4.78 6.99 -18.10
C LEU A 30 -6.01 6.79 -17.19
N THR A 31 -7.20 6.91 -17.75
CA THR A 31 -8.48 6.80 -17.02
C THR A 31 -9.11 5.42 -17.21
N GLU A 32 -8.30 4.37 -17.37
CA GLU A 32 -8.80 3.00 -17.30
C GLU A 32 -9.33 2.71 -15.90
N GLU A 33 -10.46 2.03 -15.86
CA GLU A 33 -11.20 1.71 -14.65
C GLU A 33 -11.11 0.20 -14.39
N ILE A 34 -11.14 -0.19 -13.13
CA ILE A 34 -11.36 -1.56 -12.68
C ILE A 34 -12.57 -1.60 -11.77
N GLU A 35 -13.27 -2.74 -11.75
CA GLU A 35 -14.36 -3.01 -10.84
C GLU A 35 -13.84 -3.87 -9.68
N THR A 36 -14.21 -3.53 -8.45
CA THR A 36 -13.92 -4.36 -7.28
C THR A 36 -15.07 -5.33 -7.02
N ASP A 37 -14.72 -6.57 -6.64
CA ASP A 37 -15.70 -7.64 -6.38
C ASP A 37 -16.57 -7.36 -5.14
N ASP A 38 -16.04 -6.63 -4.15
CA ASP A 38 -16.69 -6.46 -2.85
C ASP A 38 -17.78 -5.37 -2.83
N GLU A 39 -17.71 -4.36 -3.71
CA GLU A 39 -18.57 -3.17 -3.56
C GLU A 39 -19.19 -2.62 -4.86
N ASN A 40 -18.97 -3.26 -6.02
CA ASN A 40 -19.28 -2.68 -7.34
C ASN A 40 -18.72 -1.24 -7.48
N LEU A 41 -17.60 -0.97 -6.83
CA LEU A 41 -16.91 0.31 -6.95
C LEU A 41 -16.06 0.26 -8.22
N SER A 42 -16.15 1.32 -9.01
CA SER A 42 -15.24 1.55 -10.11
C SER A 42 -14.10 2.41 -9.61
N LEU A 43 -12.86 1.96 -9.79
CA LEU A 43 -11.65 2.64 -9.32
C LEU A 43 -10.71 2.91 -10.48
N TYR A 44 -9.85 3.92 -10.36
CA TYR A 44 -8.80 4.14 -11.36
C TYR A 44 -7.73 3.06 -11.26
N LYS A 45 -7.68 2.23 -12.31
CA LYS A 45 -6.81 1.05 -12.42
C LYS A 45 -5.37 1.33 -12.02
N TRP A 46 -4.79 2.40 -12.55
CA TRP A 46 -3.35 2.64 -12.40
C TRP A 46 -2.95 3.12 -11.01
N ILE A 47 -3.86 3.77 -10.29
CA ILE A 47 -3.61 4.17 -8.90
C ILE A 47 -3.64 2.92 -8.02
N VAL A 48 -4.60 2.02 -8.26
CA VAL A 48 -4.69 0.73 -7.57
C VAL A 48 -3.49 -0.16 -7.88
N LEU A 49 -3.11 -0.35 -9.15
CA LEU A 49 -1.95 -1.16 -9.49
C LEU A 49 -0.64 -0.62 -8.88
N ALA A 50 -0.54 0.68 -8.63
CA ALA A 50 0.64 1.23 -7.98
C ALA A 50 0.74 0.85 -6.50
N THR A 51 -0.38 0.57 -5.82
CA THR A 51 -0.35 0.11 -4.42
C THR A 51 0.16 -1.32 -4.29
N GLU A 52 0.09 -2.12 -5.36
CA GLU A 52 0.63 -3.49 -5.38
C GLU A 52 2.17 -3.54 -5.51
N GLU A 53 2.81 -2.40 -5.75
CA GLU A 53 4.26 -2.31 -5.98
C GLU A 53 5.00 -1.94 -4.68
N ASP A 54 5.50 -2.95 -3.97
CA ASP A 54 6.19 -2.86 -2.66
C ASP A 54 7.39 -1.89 -2.59
N TRP A 55 7.93 -1.51 -3.76
CA TRP A 55 9.07 -0.63 -3.90
C TRP A 55 8.68 0.84 -4.08
N LEU A 56 7.39 1.15 -4.22
CA LEU A 56 6.87 2.51 -4.18
C LEU A 56 6.60 2.90 -2.73
N THR A 57 7.14 4.06 -2.33
CA THR A 57 6.85 4.60 -1.00
C THR A 57 5.49 5.31 -0.99
N GLU A 58 4.92 5.55 0.19
CA GLU A 58 3.72 6.38 0.32
C GLU A 58 3.89 7.74 -0.37
N ASP A 59 5.04 8.40 -0.18
CA ASP A 59 5.38 9.66 -0.85
C ASP A 59 5.32 9.53 -2.38
N ASP A 60 5.83 8.42 -2.94
CA ASP A 60 5.72 8.16 -4.38
C ASP A 60 4.26 7.95 -4.81
N LEU A 61 3.43 7.28 -4.00
CA LEU A 61 2.00 7.09 -4.29
C LEU A 61 1.23 8.43 -4.23
N TYR A 62 1.50 9.29 -3.24
CA TYR A 62 0.96 10.65 -3.19
C TYR A 62 1.35 11.46 -4.42
N ASP A 63 2.63 11.44 -4.79
CA ASP A 63 3.12 12.14 -5.98
C ASP A 63 2.49 11.59 -7.28
N LEU A 64 2.20 10.28 -7.34
CA LEU A 64 1.47 9.67 -8.45
C LEU A 64 0.07 10.25 -8.58
N ASN A 65 -0.65 10.42 -7.46
CA ASN A 65 -2.01 10.99 -7.47
C ASN A 65 -2.03 12.40 -8.08
N PHE A 66 -1.05 13.24 -7.72
CA PHE A 66 -0.88 14.56 -8.33
C PHE A 66 -0.52 14.48 -9.81
N ALA A 67 0.40 13.58 -10.18
CA ALA A 67 0.79 13.37 -11.58
C ALA A 67 -0.39 12.90 -12.44
N PHE A 68 -1.25 12.05 -11.89
CA PHE A 68 -2.45 11.53 -12.52
C PHE A 68 -3.45 12.65 -12.85
N VAL A 69 -3.82 13.46 -11.85
CA VAL A 69 -4.75 14.59 -12.04
C VAL A 69 -4.17 15.63 -12.99
N TYR A 70 -2.88 15.95 -12.84
CA TYR A 70 -2.20 16.89 -13.74
C TYR A 70 -2.22 16.39 -15.19
N ALA A 71 -1.90 15.12 -15.42
CA ALA A 71 -1.90 14.51 -16.74
C ALA A 71 -3.32 14.47 -17.34
N ALA A 72 -4.33 14.11 -16.55
CA ALA A 72 -5.73 14.09 -16.97
C ALA A 72 -6.18 15.48 -17.44
N ALA A 73 -5.91 16.52 -16.65
CA ALA A 73 -6.21 17.90 -17.00
C ALA A 73 -5.43 18.38 -18.23
N GLN A 74 -4.13 18.08 -18.31
CA GLN A 74 -3.27 18.49 -19.43
C GLN A 74 -3.71 17.84 -20.74
N TRP A 75 -4.16 16.58 -20.70
CA TRP A 75 -4.52 15.82 -21.89
C TRP A 75 -6.00 15.90 -22.25
N GLY A 76 -6.82 16.52 -21.40
CA GLY A 76 -8.27 16.58 -21.59
C GLY A 76 -8.93 15.21 -21.51
N ALA A 77 -8.42 14.34 -20.63
CA ALA A 77 -9.02 13.03 -20.38
C ALA A 77 -10.35 13.17 -19.63
N THR A 78 -11.27 12.23 -19.84
CA THR A 78 -12.52 12.16 -19.05
C THR A 78 -12.17 11.75 -17.63
N PHE A 79 -12.24 12.69 -16.70
CA PHE A 79 -11.87 12.50 -15.31
C PHE A 79 -13.09 12.69 -14.41
N ASP A 80 -13.36 11.71 -13.56
CA ASP A 80 -14.43 11.71 -12.57
C ASP A 80 -13.83 11.94 -11.18
N TYR A 81 -14.23 13.05 -10.56
CA TYR A 81 -13.74 13.44 -9.25
C TYR A 81 -14.25 12.53 -8.13
N GLN A 82 -15.45 11.98 -8.27
CA GLN A 82 -16.01 11.08 -7.26
C GLN A 82 -15.25 9.75 -7.29
N MET A 83 -15.06 9.19 -8.48
CA MET A 83 -14.26 7.98 -8.66
C MET A 83 -12.83 8.15 -8.14
N PHE A 84 -12.22 9.31 -8.37
CA PHE A 84 -10.90 9.61 -7.85
C PHE A 84 -10.87 9.62 -6.31
N ASP A 85 -11.85 10.27 -5.66
CA ASP A 85 -11.96 10.30 -4.20
C ASP A 85 -12.12 8.90 -3.61
N GLU A 86 -12.98 8.08 -4.23
CA GLU A 86 -13.16 6.66 -3.87
C GLU A 86 -11.86 5.86 -4.07
N THR A 87 -11.13 6.11 -5.16
CA THR A 87 -9.83 5.47 -5.42
C THR A 87 -8.77 5.85 -4.40
N LEU A 88 -8.72 7.11 -3.97
CA LEU A 88 -7.79 7.55 -2.92
C LEU A 88 -8.15 6.91 -1.57
N SER A 89 -9.43 6.86 -1.23
CA SER A 89 -9.88 6.20 0.00
C SER A 89 -9.47 4.73 0.02
N TYR A 90 -9.61 4.02 -1.11
CA TYR A 90 -9.17 2.64 -1.25
C TYR A 90 -7.63 2.51 -1.12
N GLN A 91 -6.87 3.38 -1.79
CA GLN A 91 -5.40 3.38 -1.67
C GLN A 91 -4.95 3.53 -0.21
N TYR A 92 -5.54 4.45 0.56
CA TYR A 92 -5.17 4.62 1.96
C TYR A 92 -5.55 3.43 2.83
N SER A 93 -6.70 2.79 2.60
CA SER A 93 -7.08 1.63 3.38
C SER A 93 -6.13 0.44 3.15
N GLN A 94 -5.63 0.25 1.92
CA GLN A 94 -4.62 -0.78 1.66
C GLN A 94 -3.31 -0.53 2.42
N LEU A 95 -2.86 0.72 2.49
CA LEU A 95 -1.65 1.08 3.23
C LEU A 95 -1.81 0.87 4.75
N GLU A 96 -2.98 1.20 5.31
CA GLU A 96 -3.28 0.98 6.73
C GLU A 96 -3.40 -0.52 7.10
N ASP A 97 -3.94 -1.34 6.19
CA ASP A 97 -4.04 -2.79 6.38
C ASP A 97 -2.65 -3.45 6.37
N GLU A 98 -1.76 -3.04 5.46
CA GLU A 98 -0.37 -3.54 5.40
C GLU A 98 0.46 -3.19 6.65
N GLU A 99 0.23 -2.03 7.28
CA GLU A 99 0.91 -1.67 8.54
C GLU A 99 0.44 -2.53 9.74
N ASN A 100 -0.78 -3.08 9.70
CA ASN A 100 -1.34 -3.90 10.77
C ASN A 100 -1.02 -5.40 10.66
N GLU A 101 -0.42 -5.87 9.57
CA GLU A 101 0.05 -7.24 9.40
C GLU A 101 1.43 -7.51 10.04
N GLN A 102 1.74 -6.86 11.17
CA GLN A 102 2.83 -7.34 12.01
C GLN A 102 2.50 -8.75 12.51
N PRO A 103 3.40 -9.73 12.37
CA PRO A 103 3.15 -11.05 12.92
C PRO A 103 2.95 -10.89 14.41
N ASP A 104 1.80 -11.35 14.89
CA ASP A 104 1.54 -11.62 16.29
C ASP A 104 2.69 -12.51 16.78
N ASP A 105 3.75 -11.90 17.33
CA ASP A 105 4.71 -12.60 18.19
C ASP A 105 3.97 -12.90 19.48
N SER A 106 3.01 -13.80 19.38
CA SER A 106 2.54 -14.61 20.49
C SER A 106 3.67 -15.59 20.85
N SER A 107 4.82 -15.05 21.26
CA SER A 107 5.67 -15.71 22.24
C SER A 107 4.88 -15.66 23.55
N SER A 108 4.01 -16.66 23.70
CA SER A 108 3.44 -17.05 24.99
C SER A 108 4.58 -17.48 25.92
N ASP A 109 5.28 -16.52 26.51
CA ASP A 109 6.24 -16.68 27.61
C ASP A 109 5.53 -16.74 28.98
N ASP A 110 4.30 -17.29 29.04
CA ASP A 110 3.54 -17.44 30.28
C ASP A 110 3.41 -18.90 30.78
N ASP A 111 3.86 -19.91 30.00
CA ASP A 111 3.75 -21.32 30.40
C ASP A 111 4.99 -21.88 31.16
N ASP A 112 6.13 -21.19 31.17
CA ASP A 112 7.36 -21.70 31.83
C ASP A 112 7.52 -21.31 33.32
N LEU A 113 6.71 -20.36 33.83
CA LEU A 113 6.81 -19.93 35.24
C LEU A 113 6.19 -20.94 36.22
N ALA A 114 5.14 -21.65 35.83
CA ALA A 114 4.48 -22.63 36.69
C ALA A 114 5.34 -23.89 36.91
N ALA A 115 6.13 -24.30 35.91
CA ALA A 115 7.00 -25.48 36.01
C ALA A 115 8.22 -25.24 36.92
N LEU A 116 8.78 -24.03 36.91
CA LEU A 116 9.92 -23.64 37.74
C LEU A 116 9.57 -23.49 39.23
N GLU A 117 8.36 -23.05 39.55
CA GLU A 117 7.91 -22.91 40.94
C GLU A 117 7.63 -24.27 41.59
N GLN A 118 7.15 -25.24 40.81
CA GLN A 118 6.90 -26.59 41.29
C GLN A 118 8.20 -27.37 41.56
N GLN A 119 9.22 -27.22 40.71
CA GLN A 119 10.55 -27.81 40.95
C GLN A 119 11.27 -27.22 42.17
N ARG A 120 11.11 -25.91 42.46
CA ARG A 120 11.66 -25.31 43.68
C ARG A 120 11.03 -25.88 44.94
N LYS A 121 9.71 -26.10 44.94
CA LYS A 121 8.99 -26.66 46.09
C LYS A 121 9.38 -28.10 46.39
N GLU A 122 9.64 -28.92 45.38
CA GLU A 122 10.09 -30.30 45.57
C GLU A 122 11.53 -30.37 46.11
N ALA A 123 12.43 -29.51 45.61
CA ALA A 123 13.83 -29.47 46.06
C ALA A 123 14.01 -28.96 47.51
N GLU A 124 13.08 -28.15 48.03
CA GLU A 124 13.11 -27.70 49.44
C GLU A 124 12.50 -28.73 50.40
N SER A 125 11.67 -29.66 49.92
CA SER A 125 11.04 -30.68 50.76
C SER A 125 11.90 -31.93 50.99
N GLU A 126 12.94 -32.16 50.17
CA GLU A 126 13.88 -33.30 50.33
C GLU A 126 15.09 -32.97 51.21
N ARG A 127 15.15 -31.76 51.77
CA ARG A 127 16.30 -31.26 52.55
C ARG A 127 16.05 -31.10 54.05
N ASP A 128 14.90 -31.56 54.55
CA ASP A 128 14.55 -31.67 55.98
C ASP A 128 14.47 -33.15 56.42
#